data_AF-A0A1F8U877-F1
#
_entry.id   AF-A0A1F8U877-F1
#
_cell.length_a   1.000
_cell.length_b   1.000
_cell.length_c   1.000
_cell.angle_alpha   90.00
_cell.angle_beta   90.00
_cell.angle_gamma   90.00
#
_symmetry.space_group_name_H-M   'P 1'
#
loop_
_entity.id
_entity.type
_entity.pdbx_description
1 polymer ?
#
loop_
_entity_poly.entity_id
_entity_poly.type
_entity_poly.pdbx_seq_one_letter_code
_entity_poly.pdbx_strand_id
1 'polypeptide(L)' 'MLGPRLAPAALGFITLFFGVGQALGPSVAGAMADAFGTFGPAYLLAAAVALLGAVAASLLRPATSAPDNSLESTEQ' A
#
# COMPACT_ATOMS: atom_id res chain seq x y z
N MET A 1 12.71 9.82 9.62
CA MET A 1 12.04 10.39 8.44
C MET A 1 12.98 10.25 7.26
N LEU A 2 12.61 9.43 6.27
CA LEU A 2 13.23 9.46 4.95
C LEU A 2 13.13 10.93 4.48
N GLY A 3 14.23 11.68 4.42
CA GLY A 3 14.20 13.10 4.06
C GLY A 3 13.52 13.35 2.69
N PRO A 4 13.25 14.61 2.29
CA PRO A 4 12.50 14.95 1.07
C PRO A 4 12.94 14.21 -0.21
N ARG A 5 14.20 13.76 -0.24
CA ARG A 5 14.83 12.99 -1.31
C ARG A 5 14.37 11.53 -1.43
N LEU A 6 13.79 10.96 -0.37
CA LEU A 6 13.39 9.56 -0.27
C LEU A 6 11.86 9.37 -0.37
N ALA A 7 11.07 10.44 -0.26
CA ALA A 7 9.63 10.40 -0.51
C ALA A 7 9.25 9.96 -1.94
N PRO A 8 9.93 10.39 -3.02
CA PRO A 8 9.66 9.89 -4.37
C PRO A 8 9.96 8.40 -4.52
N ALA A 9 11.00 7.90 -3.83
CA ALA A 9 11.36 6.49 -3.85
C ALA A 9 10.31 5.62 -3.13
N ALA A 10 9.77 6.10 -2.01
CA ALA A 10 8.68 5.43 -1.30
C ALA A 10 7.40 5.36 -2.15
N LEU A 11 7.04 6.45 -2.84
CA LEU A 11 5.89 6.45 -3.76
C LEU A 11 6.11 5.54 -4.96
N GLY A 12 7.32 5.52 -5.54
CA GLY A 12 7.68 4.61 -6.62
C GLY A 12 7.58 3.14 -6.19
N PHE A 13 8.00 2.83 -4.97
CA PHE A 13 7.87 1.51 -4.38
C PHE A 13 6.40 1.07 -4.28
N ILE A 14 5.52 1.90 -3.71
CA ILE A 14 4.07 1.59 -3.61
C ILE A 14 3.44 1.42 -5.00
N THR A 15 3.80 2.30 -5.94
CA THR A 15 3.31 2.25 -7.33
C THR A 15 3.61 0.92 -8.01
N LEU A 16 4.81 0.35 -7.76
CA LEU A 16 5.18 -0.95 -8.33
C LEU A 16 4.21 -2.05 -7.88
N PHE A 17 3.90 -2.13 -6.59
CA PHE A 17 2.95 -3.13 -6.08
C PHE A 17 1.54 -2.91 -6.61
N PHE A 18 1.11 -1.66 -6.74
CA PHE A 18 -0.19 -1.33 -7.34
C PHE A 18 -0.23 -1.78 -8.80
N GLY A 19 0.82 -1.51 -9.57
CA GLY A 19 0.93 -1.97 -10.96
C GLY A 19 0.88 -3.49 -11.08
N VAL A 20 1.61 -4.22 -10.23
CA VAL A 20 1.58 -5.69 -10.20
C VAL A 20 0.18 -6.21 -9.86
N GLY A 21 -0.47 -5.63 -8.85
CA GLY A 21 -1.84 -5.99 -8.47
C GLY A 21 -2.84 -5.73 -9.58
N GLN A 22 -2.74 -4.60 -10.28
CA GLN A 22 -3.60 -4.25 -11.41
C GLN A 22 -3.36 -5.15 -12.63
N ALA A 23 -2.12 -5.58 -12.87
CA ALA A 23 -1.79 -6.48 -13.97
C ALA A 23 -2.28 -7.91 -13.71
N LEU A 24 -2.09 -8.42 -12.48
CA LEU A 24 -2.43 -9.80 -12.13
C LEU A 24 -3.91 -9.97 -11.73
N GLY A 25 -4.53 -8.93 -11.16
CA GLY A 25 -5.89 -8.96 -10.63
C GLY A 25 -6.93 -9.49 -11.64
N PRO A 26 -7.01 -8.95 -12.87
CA PRO A 26 -7.96 -9.42 -13.88
C PRO A 26 -7.74 -10.88 -14.28
N SER A 27 -6.48 -11.31 -14.43
CA SER A 27 -6.16 -12.69 -14.80
C SER A 27 -6.55 -13.69 -13.71
N VAL A 28 -6.27 -13.37 -12.45
CA VAL A 28 -6.67 -14.22 -11.30
C VAL A 28 -8.19 -14.25 -11.16
N ALA A 29 -8.86 -13.10 -11.27
CA ALA A 29 -10.31 -13.02 -11.19
C ALA A 29 -10.99 -13.78 -12.34
N GLY A 30 -10.46 -13.67 -13.56
CA GLY A 30 -10.93 -14.41 -14.74
C GLY A 30 -10.75 -15.91 -14.58
N ALA A 31 -9.57 -16.37 -14.18
CA ALA A 31 -9.32 -17.80 -13.95
C ALA A 31 -10.22 -18.39 -12.86
N MET A 32 -10.53 -17.62 -11.80
CA MET A 32 -11.52 -18.02 -10.80
C MET A 32 -12.94 -18.04 -11.38
N ALA A 33 -13.30 -17.05 -12.20
CA ALA A 33 -14.60 -17.01 -12.84
C ALA A 33 -14.80 -18.19 -13.81
N ASP A 34 -13.76 -18.58 -14.54
CA ASP A 34 -13.77 -19.73 -15.45
C ASP A 34 -13.95 -21.05 -14.67
N ALA A 35 -13.30 -21.19 -13.51
CA ALA A 35 -13.38 -22.40 -12.68
C ALA A 35 -14.73 -22.56 -11.96
N PHE A 36 -15.33 -21.46 -11.50
CA PHE A 36 -16.55 -21.48 -10.69
C PHE A 36 -17.82 -21.06 -11.46
N GLY A 37 -17.68 -20.62 -12.72
CA GLY A 37 -18.77 -20.11 -13.55
C GLY A 37 -19.33 -18.75 -13.12
N THR A 38 -18.70 -18.07 -12.15
CA THR A 38 -19.16 -16.78 -11.60
C THR A 38 -18.01 -16.02 -10.94
N PHE A 39 -18.11 -14.69 -10.86
CA PHE A 39 -17.13 -13.83 -10.18
C PHE A 39 -17.26 -13.83 -8.65
N GLY A 40 -18.28 -14.48 -8.07
CA GLY A 40 -18.49 -14.51 -6.61
C GLY A 40 -17.24 -14.88 -5.80
N PRO A 41 -16.54 -15.99 -6.13
CA PRO A 41 -15.29 -16.37 -5.47
C PRO A 41 -14.16 -15.34 -5.62
N ALA A 42 -14.06 -14.67 -6.77
CA ALA A 42 -13.05 -13.62 -6.99
C ALA A 42 -13.33 -12.39 -6.11
N TYR A 43 -14.59 -11.99 -5.94
CA TYR A 43 -14.96 -10.91 -5.02
C TYR A 43 -14.71 -11.26 -3.55
N LEU A 44 -14.98 -12.50 -3.14
CA LEU A 44 -14.66 -12.97 -1.79
C LEU A 44 -13.14 -12.97 -1.54
N LEU A 45 -12.34 -13.39 -2.52
CA LEU A 45 -10.88 -13.31 -2.43
C LEU A 45 -10.43 -11.85 -2.29
N ALA A 46 -10.96 -10.94 -3.11
CA ALA A 46 -10.62 -9.52 -3.03
C ALA A 46 -10.98 -8.92 -1.66
N ALA A 47 -12.15 -9.26 -1.12
CA ALA A 47 -12.57 -8.82 0.21
C ALA A 47 -11.66 -9.36 1.32
N ALA A 48 -11.24 -10.62 1.24
CA ALA A 48 -10.31 -11.21 2.19
C ALA A 48 -8.94 -10.51 2.15
N VAL A 49 -8.39 -10.27 0.96
CA VAL A 49 -7.12 -9.54 0.78
C VAL A 49 -7.23 -8.11 1.32
N ALA A 50 -8.34 -7.41 1.06
CA ALA A 50 -8.58 -6.06 1.58
C ALA A 50 -8.65 -6.04 3.12
N LEU A 51 -9.32 -7.03 3.72
CA LEU A 51 -9.41 -7.13 5.17
C LEU A 51 -8.04 -7.40 5.81
N LEU A 52 -7.24 -8.29 5.23
CA LEU A 52 -5.86 -8.54 5.67
C LEU A 52 -5.00 -7.27 5.57
N GLY A 53 -5.14 -6.51 4.48
CA GLY A 53 -4.47 -5.23 4.31
C GLY A 53 -4.89 -4.21 5.38
N ALA A 54 -6.18 -4.13 5.71
CA ALA A 54 -6.69 -3.26 6.75
C ALA A 54 -6.16 -3.64 8.15
N VAL A 55 -6.09 -4.94 8.46
CA VAL A 55 -5.51 -5.44 9.71
C VAL A 55 -4.01 -5.16 9.76
N ALA A 56 -3.27 -5.40 8.68
CA ALA A 56 -1.84 -5.09 8.63
C ALA A 56 -1.57 -3.59 8.80
N ALA A 57 -2.40 -2.73 8.20
CA ALA A 57 -2.30 -1.29 8.33
C ALA A 57 -2.63 -0.80 9.75
N SER A 58 -3.61 -1.41 10.43
CA SER A 58 -3.96 -1.03 11.80
C SER A 58 -2.90 -1.42 12.83
N LEU A 59 -2.09 -2.44 12.54
CA LEU A 59 -0.94 -2.84 13.35
C LEU A 59 0.31 -1.96 13.11
N LEU A 60 0.30 -1.10 12.09
CA LEU A 60 1.41 -0.21 11.78
C LEU A 60 1.47 0.95 12.78
N ARG A 61 2.63 1.15 13.41
CA ARG A 61 2.84 2.24 14.38
C ARG A 61 3.06 3.59 13.67
N PRO A 62 2.48 4.70 14.18
CA PRO A 62 2.75 6.03 13.66
C PRO A 62 4.23 6.38 13.75
N ALA A 63 4.79 6.96 12.69
CA ALA A 63 6.16 7.43 12.69
C ALA A 63 6.28 8.68 13.57
N THR A 64 7.02 8.60 14.67
CA THR A 64 7.40 9.76 15.49
C THR A 64 8.19 10.76 14.65
N SER A 65 7.65 11.96 14.46
CA SER A 65 8.37 13.12 13.91
C SER A 65 9.40 13.61 14.92
N ALA A 66 10.67 13.68 14.50
CA ALA A 66 11.74 14.27 15.31
C ALA A 66 11.52 15.79 15.47
N PRO A 67 11.96 16.41 16.60
CA PRO A 67 11.75 17.83 16.86
C PRO A 67 12.44 18.70 15.81
N ASP A 68 11.73 19.71 15.32
CA ASP A 68 12.26 20.73 14.41
C ASP A 68 13.06 21.78 15.20
N ASN A 69 14.39 21.79 15.04
CA ASN A 69 15.31 22.75 15.69
C ASN A 69 15.65 23.94 14.77
N SER A 70 14.70 24.37 13.93
CA SER A 70 14.85 25.51 13.01
C SER A 70 14.85 26.88 13.72
N LEU A 71 14.68 26.92 15.04
CA LEU A 71 14.67 28.15 15.84
C LEU A 71 16.07 28.60 16.31
N GLU A 72 17.11 27.78 16.18
CA GLU A 72 18.47 28.13 16.65
C GLU A 72 19.29 28.95 15.63
N SER A 73 18.81 29.09 14.38
CA SER A 73 19.56 29.77 13.30
C SER A 73 19.26 31.27 13.17
N THR A 74 18.42 31.84 14.05
CA THR A 74 18.10 33.29 14.08
C THR A 74 18.82 34.02 15.23
N GLU A 75 19.93 33.48 15.75
CA GLU A 75 20.74 34.15 16.79
C GLU A 75 22.26 34.05 16.56
N GLN A 76 22.73 34.00 15.31
CA GLN A 76 24.16 34.16 15.01
C GLN A 76 24.45 34.99 13.77
#